data_AF-A0A9J6HBK2-F1
#
_entry.id   AF-A0A9J6HBK2-F1
#
_cell.length_a   1.000
_cell.length_b   1.000
_cell.length_c   1.000
_cell.angle_alpha   90.00
_cell.angle_beta   90.00
_cell.angle_gamma   90.00
#
_symmetry.space_group_name_H-M   'P 1'
#
loop_
_entity.id
_entity.type
_entity.pdbx_description
1 polymer ?
#
loop_
_entity_poly.entity_id
_entity_poly.type
_entity_poly.pdbx_seq_one_letter_code
_entity_poly.pdbx_strand_id
1 'polypeptide(L)'
;MEKVRITGPGVEGDRGGYRDQAGSPLWFLHRKGRVTASLFKDVCRSKRVRCSTLINKIFTHRQLHVPAIQYGIDNEGVAKERLLAFLQGHHNNARIEHVGS
;
A
#
# COMPACT_ATOMS: atom_id res chain seq x y z
N MET A 1 1.64 31.38 -0.20
CA MET A 1 0.98 30.07 -0.01
C MET A 1 2.00 29.10 0.53
N GLU A 2 1.88 28.79 1.81
CA GLU A 2 2.87 28.06 2.60
C GLU A 2 2.72 26.56 2.37
N LYS A 3 3.80 25.90 1.95
CA LYS A 3 3.83 24.44 1.78
C LYS A 3 4.16 23.80 3.12
N VAL A 4 3.16 23.21 3.77
CA VAL A 4 3.38 22.36 4.94
C VAL A 4 4.06 21.07 4.49
N ARG A 5 5.36 20.97 4.74
CA ARG A 5 6.18 19.78 4.47
C ARG A 5 6.34 19.02 5.79
N ILE A 6 5.61 17.92 5.95
CA ILE A 6 5.80 17.01 7.09
C ILE A 6 7.04 16.17 6.78
N THR A 7 8.20 16.61 7.27
CA THR A 7 9.45 15.86 7.21
C THR A 7 9.57 15.07 8.51
N GLY A 8 9.34 13.76 8.46
CA GLY A 8 9.77 12.84 9.52
C GLY A 8 11.29 12.67 9.48
N PRO A 9 11.94 12.33 10.61
CA PRO A 9 13.39 12.27 10.69
C PRO A 9 13.94 11.12 9.82
N GLY A 10 14.87 11.47 8.94
CA GLY A 10 15.97 10.63 8.43
C GLY A 10 15.62 9.25 7.85
N VAL A 11 15.36 9.20 6.54
CA VAL A 11 15.71 8.02 5.72
C VAL A 11 16.34 8.53 4.41
N GLU A 12 17.43 9.28 4.51
CA GLU A 12 18.38 9.46 3.41
C GLU A 12 19.39 8.31 3.47
N GLY A 13 18.99 7.18 2.93
CA GLY A 13 19.82 5.97 2.91
C GLY A 13 19.04 4.84 2.27
N ASP A 14 19.42 4.53 1.03
CA ASP A 14 18.92 3.41 0.23
C ASP A 14 17.59 3.62 -0.54
N ARG A 15 17.69 4.37 -1.65
CA ARG A 15 16.66 4.43 -2.72
C ARG A 15 16.74 3.23 -3.69
N GLY A 16 17.50 2.18 -3.34
CA GLY A 16 17.76 1.02 -4.19
C GLY A 16 17.07 -0.28 -3.74
N GLY A 17 16.84 -0.47 -2.44
CA GLY A 17 16.43 -1.77 -1.86
C GLY A 17 14.92 -2.05 -1.69
N TYR A 18 14.03 -1.08 -1.93
CA TYR A 18 12.59 -1.25 -1.66
C TYR A 18 11.75 -1.63 -2.89
N ARG A 19 12.39 -1.72 -4.05
CA ARG A 19 11.75 -1.80 -5.38
C ARG A 19 10.79 -2.99 -5.59
N ASP A 20 10.96 -4.08 -4.82
CA ASP A 20 10.06 -5.25 -4.73
C ASP A 20 9.37 -5.33 -3.36
N GLN A 21 8.55 -4.32 -3.02
CA GLN A 21 7.92 -4.19 -1.70
C GLN A 21 7.15 -5.42 -1.21
N ALA A 22 6.53 -6.19 -2.13
CA ALA A 22 5.78 -7.39 -1.75
C ALA A 22 6.69 -8.56 -1.34
N GLY A 23 7.91 -8.60 -1.90
CA GLY A 23 8.89 -9.65 -1.62
C GLY A 23 9.89 -9.31 -0.52
N SER A 24 10.07 -8.03 -0.20
CA SER A 24 11.05 -7.58 0.79
C SER A 24 10.54 -7.70 2.23
N PRO A 25 11.21 -8.49 3.10
CA PRO A 25 10.89 -8.56 4.52
C PRO A 25 10.95 -7.22 5.24
N LEU A 26 11.80 -6.29 4.76
CA LEU A 26 11.95 -4.94 5.31
C LEU A 26 10.65 -4.13 5.20
N TRP A 27 9.90 -4.30 4.10
CA TRP A 27 8.62 -3.62 3.92
C TRP A 27 7.61 -3.99 5.02
N PHE A 28 7.56 -5.28 5.39
CA PHE A 28 6.71 -5.75 6.47
C PHE A 28 7.17 -5.28 7.85
N LEU A 29 8.49 -5.17 8.06
CA LEU A 29 9.06 -4.61 9.29
C LEU A 29 8.69 -3.13 9.47
N HIS A 30 8.81 -2.31 8.42
CA HIS A 30 8.44 -0.89 8.49
C HIS A 30 6.95 -0.64 8.74
N ARG A 31 6.08 -1.56 8.27
CA ARG A 31 4.62 -1.46 8.42
C ARG A 31 4.10 -2.00 9.75
N LYS A 32 4.89 -2.84 10.45
CA LYS A 32 4.52 -3.39 11.76
C LYS A 32 4.23 -2.26 12.75
N GLY A 33 3.09 -2.32 13.42
CA GLY A 33 2.69 -1.30 14.40
C GLY A 33 2.10 -0.01 13.79
N ARG A 34 2.03 0.11 12.46
CA ARG A 34 1.46 1.28 11.78
C ARG A 34 0.06 0.99 11.22
N VAL A 35 -0.82 1.99 11.30
CA VAL A 35 -2.12 1.92 10.62
C VAL A 35 -1.90 2.16 9.13
N THR A 36 -2.11 1.11 8.33
CA THR A 36 -2.03 1.17 6.87
C THR A 36 -3.41 1.46 6.27
N ALA A 37 -3.48 1.94 5.03
CA ALA A 37 -4.75 2.27 4.37
C ALA A 37 -5.76 1.11 4.40
N SER A 38 -5.29 -0.13 4.21
CA SER A 38 -6.11 -1.34 4.26
C SER A 38 -6.68 -1.64 5.66
N LEU A 39 -6.05 -1.15 6.73
CA LEU A 39 -6.51 -1.32 8.12
C LEU A 39 -7.29 -0.11 8.65
N PHE A 40 -7.23 1.03 7.96
CA PHE A 40 -7.81 2.29 8.44
C PHE A 40 -9.32 2.16 8.70
N LYS A 41 -10.06 1.51 7.79
CA LYS A 41 -11.50 1.25 7.96
C LYS A 41 -11.80 0.42 9.21
N ASP A 42 -11.01 -0.62 9.47
CA ASP A 42 -11.18 -1.47 10.65
C ASP A 42 -10.88 -0.70 11.95
N VAL A 43 -9.87 0.18 11.92
CA VAL A 43 -9.55 1.09 13.04
C VAL A 43 -10.73 2.04 13.31
N CYS A 44 -11.25 2.73 12.29
CA CYS A 44 -12.38 3.65 12.46
C CYS A 44 -13.65 2.98 12.99
N ARG A 45 -13.85 1.69 12.70
CA ARG A 45 -15.02 0.91 13.17
C ARG A 45 -14.83 0.28 14.53
N SER A 46 -13.60 0.21 15.04
CA SER A 46 -13.30 -0.44 16.32
C SER A 46 -13.80 0.41 17.49
N LYS A 47 -14.69 -0.16 18.32
CA LYS A 47 -15.10 0.44 19.59
C LYS A 47 -14.06 0.11 20.66
N ARG A 48 -13.75 1.05 21.55
CA ARG A 48 -12.65 1.06 22.55
C ARG A 48 -12.44 -0.20 23.41
N VAL A 49 -13.33 -1.19 23.38
CA VAL A 49 -13.43 -2.22 24.43
C VAL A 49 -12.84 -3.58 24.02
N ARG A 50 -12.77 -3.92 22.73
CA ARG A 50 -12.24 -5.24 22.27
C ARG A 50 -11.56 -5.15 20.89
N CYS A 51 -10.27 -4.78 20.89
CA CYS A 51 -9.48 -4.61 19.67
C CYS A 51 -8.34 -5.64 19.50
N SER A 52 -8.31 -6.72 20.28
CA SER A 52 -7.22 -7.71 20.25
C SER A 52 -6.98 -8.29 18.85
N THR A 53 -8.04 -8.53 18.07
CA THR A 53 -7.94 -9.00 16.68
C THR A 53 -7.37 -7.93 15.74
N LEU A 54 -7.69 -6.67 15.95
CA LEU A 54 -7.15 -5.55 15.17
C LEU A 54 -5.68 -5.29 15.50
N ILE A 55 -5.31 -5.36 16.77
CA ILE A 55 -3.90 -5.28 17.22
C ILE A 55 -3.10 -6.40 16.55
N ASN A 56 -3.59 -7.65 16.57
CA ASN A 56 -2.92 -8.74 15.87
C ASN A 56 -2.78 -8.48 14.36
N LYS A 57 -3.77 -7.89 13.69
CA LYS A 57 -3.65 -7.50 12.27
C LYS A 57 -2.59 -6.41 12.02
N ILE A 58 -2.39 -5.48 12.96
CA ILE A 58 -1.41 -4.40 12.84
C ILE A 58 0.02 -4.91 13.10
N PHE A 59 0.19 -5.84 14.02
CA PHE A 59 1.50 -6.36 14.44
C PHE A 59 1.96 -7.60 13.69
N THR A 60 1.04 -8.34 13.06
CA THR A 60 1.34 -9.58 12.35
C THR A 60 0.99 -9.42 10.88
N HIS A 61 2.01 -9.45 10.03
CA HIS A 61 1.79 -9.64 8.60
C HIS A 61 1.40 -11.10 8.33
N ARG A 62 0.35 -11.31 7.53
CA ARG A 62 -0.03 -12.64 7.03
C ARG A 62 0.04 -12.59 5.52
N GLN A 63 0.84 -13.47 4.93
CA GLN A 63 0.74 -13.76 3.50
C GLN A 63 -0.53 -14.59 3.30
N LEU A 64 -1.40 -14.11 2.41
CA LEU A 64 -2.64 -14.79 2.07
C LEU A 64 -2.45 -15.49 0.73
N HIS A 65 -2.32 -16.81 0.75
CA HIS A 65 -2.24 -17.64 -0.46
C HIS A 65 -3.64 -18.11 -0.84
N VAL A 66 -4.45 -17.21 -1.39
CA VAL A 66 -5.81 -17.52 -1.87
C VAL A 66 -5.82 -17.36 -3.39
N PRO A 67 -6.37 -18.32 -4.16
CA PRO A 67 -6.39 -18.25 -5.63
C PRO A 67 -6.96 -16.93 -6.18
N ALA A 68 -8.00 -16.39 -5.55
CA ALA A 68 -8.60 -15.11 -5.93
C ALA A 68 -7.63 -13.91 -5.73
N ILE A 69 -6.80 -13.95 -4.67
CA ILE A 69 -5.78 -12.92 -4.44
C ILE A 69 -4.67 -13.05 -5.47
N GLN A 70 -4.22 -14.28 -5.76
CA GLN A 70 -3.19 -14.52 -6.77
C GLN A 70 -3.65 -14.03 -8.15
N TYR A 71 -4.88 -14.37 -8.54
CA TYR A 71 -5.49 -13.85 -9.77
C TYR A 71 -5.46 -12.31 -9.81
N GLY A 72 -5.80 -11.65 -8.70
CA GLY A 72 -5.73 -10.20 -8.59
C GLY A 72 -4.33 -9.64 -8.81
N ILE A 73 -3.32 -10.25 -8.20
CA ILE A 73 -1.91 -9.89 -8.37
C ILE A 73 -1.49 -10.04 -9.83
N ASP A 74 -1.78 -11.18 -10.44
CA ASP A 74 -1.37 -11.50 -11.81
C ASP A 74 -2.04 -10.60 -12.86
N ASN A 75 -3.26 -10.11 -12.58
CA ASN A 75 -4.05 -9.30 -13.52
C ASN A 75 -4.00 -7.79 -13.23
N GLU A 76 -3.34 -7.34 -12.16
CA GLU A 76 -3.28 -5.93 -11.79
C GLU A 76 -2.63 -5.08 -12.90
N GLY A 77 -1.59 -5.61 -13.55
CA GLY A 77 -0.93 -4.94 -14.68
C GLY A 77 -1.87 -4.73 -15.86
N VAL A 78 -2.59 -5.78 -16.28
CA VAL A 78 -3.57 -5.72 -17.37
C VAL A 78 -4.70 -4.73 -17.05
N ALA A 79 -5.14 -4.68 -15.79
CA ALA A 79 -6.16 -3.73 -15.36
C ALA A 79 -5.67 -2.27 -15.47
N LYS A 80 -4.41 -2.00 -15.09
CA LYS A 80 -3.80 -0.66 -15.24
C LYS A 80 -3.69 -0.25 -16.70
N GLU A 81 -3.25 -1.14 -17.58
CA GLU A 81 -3.16 -0.88 -19.02
C GLU A 81 -4.52 -0.52 -19.63
N ARG A 82 -5.55 -1.31 -19.32
CA ARG A 82 -6.92 -1.05 -19.80
C ARG A 82 -7.45 0.29 -19.30
N LEU A 83 -7.19 0.62 -18.04
CA LEU A 83 -7.58 1.90 -17.47
C LEU A 83 -6.86 3.06 -18.16
N LEU A 84 -5.55 2.94 -18.40
CA LEU A 84 -4.77 3.97 -19.07
C LEU A 84 -5.26 4.19 -20.51
N ALA A 85 -5.50 3.11 -21.27
CA ALA A 85 -6.02 3.18 -22.63
C ALA A 85 -7.40 3.89 -22.66
N PHE A 86 -8.28 3.56 -21.71
CA PHE A 86 -9.56 4.26 -21.56
C PHE A 86 -9.36 5.75 -21.26
N LEU A 87 -8.50 6.09 -20.29
CA LEU A 87 -8.27 7.48 -19.90
C LEU A 87 -7.58 8.30 -21.00
N GLN A 88 -6.69 7.71 -21.79
CA GLN A 88 -6.06 8.39 -22.93
C GLN A 88 -7.06 8.74 -24.04
N GLY A 89 -8.15 7.96 -24.19
CA GLY A 89 -9.25 8.29 -25.10
C GLY A 89 -10.10 9.49 -24.65
N HIS A 90 -10.06 9.84 -23.36
CA HIS A 90 -10.89 10.89 -22.75
C HIS A 90 -10.09 12.08 -22.18
N HIS A 91 -8.77 11.94 -22.00
CA HIS A 91 -7.92 12.93 -21.34
C HIS A 91 -6.53 13.01 -21.98
N ASN A 92 -6.08 14.23 -22.29
CA ASN A 92 -4.82 14.47 -23.00
C ASN A 92 -3.54 14.20 -22.18
N ASN A 93 -3.64 14.06 -20.85
CA ASN A 93 -2.49 13.91 -19.94
C ASN A 93 -2.65 12.73 -18.97
N ALA A 94 -3.40 11.69 -19.36
CA ALA A 94 -3.57 10.51 -18.52
C ALA A 94 -2.25 9.76 -18.36
N ARG A 95 -1.83 9.55 -17.11
CA ARG A 95 -0.65 8.74 -16.76
C ARG A 95 -0.90 7.97 -15.47
N ILE A 96 -0.38 6.76 -15.40
CA ILE A 96 -0.35 5.95 -14.19
C ILE A 96 1.07 5.99 -13.67
N GLU A 97 1.25 6.57 -12.48
CA GLU A 97 2.53 6.60 -11.78
C GLU A 97 2.57 5.47 -10.74
N HIS A 98 3.69 4.75 -10.68
CA HIS A 98 3.94 3.83 -9.59
C HIS A 98 4.35 4.63 -8.35
N VAL A 99 3.49 4.68 -7.34
CA VAL A 99 3.76 5.39 -6.08
C VAL A 99 4.16 4.39 -5.02
N GLY A 100 5.40 4.53 -4.55
CA GLY A 100 6.03 3.65 -3.57
C GLY A 100 6.59 2.39 -4.23
N SER A 101 7.87 2.44 -4.61
CA SER A 101 8.70 1.28 -4.98
C SER A 101 9.82 1.12 -3.96
#